data_AF-A0A1G3NZ68-F1
#
_entry.id   AF-A0A1G3NZ68-F1
#
_cell.length_a   1.000
_cell.length_b   1.000
_cell.length_c   1.000
_cell.angle_alpha   90.00
_cell.angle_beta   90.00
_cell.angle_gamma   90.00
#
_symmetry.space_group_name_H-M   'P 1'
#
loop_
_entity.id
_entity.type
_entity.pdbx_description
1 polymer ?
#
loop_
_entity_poly.entity_id
_entity_poly.type
_entity_poly.pdbx_seq_one_letter_code
_entity_poly.pdbx_strand_id
1 'polypeptide(L)'
;MIESGIEDFRINKCPVCGLPHTVKIDVHRNMIANDMNKDIRVPEFKKINLDIICPTEEINFNTEMYIQEDFYSKIIKLCKVDVDFFK
;
A
#
# COMPACT_ATOMS: atom_id res chain seq x y z
N MET A 1 -12.94 -14.58 -4.37
CA MET A 1 -11.64 -15.05 -4.89
C MET A 1 -10.57 -14.18 -4.23
N ILE A 2 -9.51 -14.78 -3.68
CA ILE A 2 -8.43 -14.00 -3.07
C ILE A 2 -7.43 -13.70 -4.18
N GLU A 3 -7.15 -12.43 -4.41
CA GLU A 3 -6.13 -11.97 -5.35
C GLU A 3 -5.05 -11.20 -4.59
N SER A 4 -3.79 -11.51 -4.88
CA SER A 4 -2.62 -10.77 -4.42
C SER A 4 -2.17 -9.80 -5.51
N GLY A 5 -1.87 -8.56 -5.15
CA GLY A 5 -1.31 -7.57 -6.06
C GLY A 5 -0.25 -6.73 -5.36
N ILE A 6 0.87 -6.52 -6.03
CA ILE A 6 1.93 -5.63 -5.54
C ILE A 6 1.50 -4.19 -5.85
N GLU A 7 1.41 -3.37 -4.80
CA GLU A 7 1.18 -1.94 -4.90
C GLU A 7 2.43 -1.16 -4.48
N ASP A 8 2.77 -0.16 -5.28
CA ASP A 8 3.91 0.74 -5.06
C ASP A 8 3.45 2.02 -4.37
N PHE A 9 3.93 2.27 -3.16
CA PHE A 9 3.68 3.50 -2.41
C PHE A 9 4.90 4.41 -2.45
N ARG A 10 4.71 5.64 -2.92
CA ARG A 10 5.80 6.64 -2.97
C ARG A 10 5.81 7.51 -1.73
N ILE A 11 6.96 7.52 -1.06
CA ILE A 11 7.29 8.44 0.02
C ILE A 11 8.15 9.54 -0.59
N ASN A 12 7.56 10.73 -0.79
CA ASN A 12 8.27 11.84 -1.43
C ASN A 12 9.44 12.38 -0.59
N LYS A 13 9.35 12.27 0.73
CA LYS A 13 10.38 12.72 1.66
C LYS A 13 10.44 11.80 2.87
N CYS A 14 11.48 10.97 2.92
CA CYS A 14 11.74 10.13 4.08
C CYS A 14 12.03 11.00 5.32
N PRO A 15 11.39 10.75 6.48
CA PRO A 15 11.66 11.51 7.69
C PRO A 15 13.06 11.24 8.26
N VAL A 16 13.72 10.17 7.82
CA VAL A 16 15.06 9.77 8.28
C VAL A 16 16.14 10.40 7.41
N CYS A 17 16.23 10.04 6.12
CA CYS A 17 17.30 10.50 5.23
C CYS A 17 16.91 11.70 4.35
N GLY A 18 15.65 12.14 4.38
CA GLY A 18 15.16 13.25 3.56
C GLY A 18 14.96 12.94 2.07
N LEU A 19 15.31 11.75 1.61
CA LEU A 19 15.24 11.32 0.21
C LEU A 19 13.91 10.62 -0.11
N PRO A 20 13.50 10.57 -1.39
CA PRO A 20 12.32 9.82 -1.80
C PRO A 20 12.55 8.31 -1.77
N HIS A 21 11.52 7.55 -1.36
CA HIS A 21 11.54 6.08 -1.32
C HIS A 21 10.28 5.50 -1.97
N THR A 22 10.39 4.29 -2.51
CA THR A 22 9.25 3.50 -2.98
C THR A 22 9.11 2.27 -2.10
N VAL A 23 7.92 2.07 -1.55
CA VAL A 23 7.59 0.93 -0.70
C VAL A 23 6.71 0.01 -1.50
N LYS A 24 7.13 -1.24 -1.69
CA LYS A 24 6.35 -2.28 -2.35
C LYS A 24 5.61 -3.09 -1.30
N ILE A 25 4.30 -3.13 -1.43
CA ILE A 25 3.43 -3.86 -0.50
C ILE A 25 2.61 -4.84 -1.32
N ASP A 26 2.69 -6.11 -0.95
CA ASP A 26 1.80 -7.13 -1.47
C ASP A 26 0.47 -7.06 -0.70
N VAL A 27 -0.57 -6.69 -1.43
CA VAL A 27 -1.91 -6.45 -0.92
C VAL A 27 -2.78 -7.64 -1.31
N HIS A 28 -3.24 -8.39 -0.32
CA HIS A 28 -4.20 -9.46 -0.54
C HIS A 28 -5.62 -8.95 -0.38
N ARG A 29 -6.40 -9.01 -1.45
CA ARG A 29 -7.80 -8.57 -1.49
C ARG A 29 -8.74 -9.76 -1.60
N ASN A 30 -9.85 -9.69 -0.88
CA ASN A 30 -11.01 -10.53 -1.15
C ASN A 30 -11.83 -9.87 -2.24
N MET A 31 -11.78 -10.42 -3.45
CA MET A 31 -12.67 -10.01 -4.52
C MET A 31 -13.98 -10.79 -4.45
N ILE A 32 -15.08 -10.06 -4.28
CA ILE A 32 -16.42 -10.58 -4.46
C ILE A 32 -16.77 -10.39 -5.93
N ALA A 33 -16.94 -11.50 -6.66
CA ALA A 33 -17.37 -11.45 -8.06
C ALA A 33 -18.74 -10.77 -8.12
N ASN A 34 -18.82 -9.68 -8.88
CA ASN A 34 -20.07 -8.93 -9.05
C ASN A 34 -20.19 -8.53 -10.51
N ASP A 35 -21.33 -8.85 -11.12
CA ASP A 35 -21.68 -8.52 -12.51
C ASP A 35 -22.16 -7.07 -12.67
N MET A 36 -22.16 -6.26 -11.61
CA MET A 36 -22.53 -4.85 -11.70
C MET A 36 -21.45 -4.00 -12.37
N ASN A 37 -21.89 -2.97 -13.10
CA ASN A 37 -21.05 -1.96 -13.73
C ASN A 37 -20.02 -1.38 -12.76
N LYS A 38 -18.75 -1.36 -13.19
CA LYS A 38 -17.61 -0.80 -12.44
C LYS A 38 -17.81 0.68 -12.08
N ASP A 39 -18.64 1.40 -12.84
CA ASP A 39 -18.92 2.84 -12.66
C ASP A 39 -19.71 3.19 -11.39
N ILE A 40 -20.30 2.21 -10.69
CA ILE A 40 -21.05 2.44 -9.45
C ILE A 40 -20.18 2.17 -8.20
N ARG A 41 -18.94 1.70 -8.38
CA ARG A 41 -18.05 1.42 -7.26
C ARG A 41 -17.64 2.72 -6.57
N VAL A 42 -17.99 2.83 -5.30
CA VAL A 42 -17.54 3.93 -4.45
C VAL A 42 -16.26 3.51 -3.75
N PRO A 43 -15.11 4.13 -4.06
CA PRO A 43 -13.86 3.83 -3.39
C PRO A 43 -13.84 4.46 -1.99
N GLU A 44 -13.42 3.67 -1.00
CA GLU A 44 -13.17 4.12 0.37
C GLU A 44 -11.67 4.13 0.61
N PHE A 45 -11.12 5.27 1.03
CA PHE A 45 -9.71 5.37 1.40
C PHE A 45 -9.54 5.02 2.87
N LYS A 46 -8.85 3.91 3.13
CA LYS A 46 -8.52 3.47 4.47
C LYS A 46 -7.10 3.89 4.84
N LYS A 47 -6.96 4.47 6.02
CA LYS A 47 -5.67 4.83 6.58
C LYS A 47 -5.00 3.58 7.16
N ILE A 48 -3.75 3.35 6.80
CA ILE A 48 -2.91 2.27 7.29
C ILE A 48 -1.60 2.85 7.82
N ASN A 49 -1.08 2.27 8.90
CA ASN A 49 0.22 2.64 9.46
C ASN A 49 1.21 1.53 9.14
N LEU A 50 2.37 1.90 8.61
CA LEU A 50 3.37 0.96 8.11
C LEU A 50 4.74 1.29 8.70
N ASP A 51 5.38 0.27 9.24
CA ASP A 51 6.77 0.35 9.69
C ASP A 51 7.72 0.09 8.53
N ILE A 52 8.49 1.13 8.19
CA ILE A 52 9.40 1.16 7.06
C ILE A 52 10.81 1.27 7.59
N ILE A 53 11.72 0.57 6.92
CA ILE A 53 13.14 0.70 7.20
C ILE A 53 13.67 1.62 6.12
N CYS A 54 14.31 2.72 6.50
CA CYS A 54 14.99 3.57 5.54
C CYS A 54 16.14 2.76 4.90
N PRO A 55 16.18 2.59 3.57
CA PRO A 55 17.25 1.83 2.91
C PRO A 55 18.61 2.54 2.96
N THR A 56 18.64 3.83 3.31
CA THR A 56 19.87 4.63 3.38
C THR A 56 20.53 4.56 4.75
N GLU A 57 19.75 4.78 5.81
CA GLU A 57 20.24 4.90 7.19
C GLU A 57 19.95 3.64 8.03
N GLU A 58 19.23 2.66 7.47
CA GLU A 58 18.79 1.43 8.14
C GLU A 58 17.96 1.65 9.42
N ILE A 59 17.38 2.85 9.57
CA ILE A 59 16.52 3.22 10.72
C ILE A 59 15.05 2.97 10.39
N ASN A 60 14.34 2.40 11.36
CA ASN A 60 12.90 2.19 11.29
C ASN A 60 12.14 3.50 11.54
N PHE A 61 11.12 3.76 10.73
CA PHE A 61 10.16 4.83 10.93
C PHE A 61 8.76 4.36 10.58
N ASN A 62 7.77 4.91 11.28
CA ASN A 62 6.37 4.66 10.96
C ASN A 62 5.89 5.73 9.97
N THR A 63 5.15 5.33 8.94
CA THR A 63 4.44 6.26 8.07
C THR A 63 2.98 5.86 7.93
N GLU A 64 2.14 6.88 7.82
CA GLU A 64 0.74 6.70 7.51
C GLU A 64 0.54 6.75 5.99
N MET A 65 -0.21 5.81 5.45
CA MET A 65 -0.58 5.76 4.04
C MET A 65 -2.08 5.56 3.90
N TYR A 66 -2.61 5.92 2.74
CA TYR A 66 -4.00 5.64 2.38
C TYR A 66 -4.00 4.57 1.31
N ILE A 67 -4.78 3.52 1.55
CA ILE A 67 -5.04 2.47 0.58
C ILE A 67 -6.51 2.49 0.19
N GLN A 68 -6.79 2.24 -1.08
CA GLN A 68 -8.14 2.22 -1.60
C GLN A 68 -8.75 0.83 -1.39
N GLU A 69 -9.92 0.79 -0.77
CA GLU A 69 -10.81 -0.36 -0.66
C GLU A 69 -12.15 -0.05 -1.34
N ASP A 70 -12.92 -1.08 -1.66
CA ASP A 70 -14.34 -0.94 -1.95
C ASP A 70 -15.11 -2.12 -1.34
N PHE A 71 -16.45 -2.08 -1.37
CA PHE A 71 -17.28 -3.14 -0.80
C PHE A 71 -16.98 -4.54 -1.38
N TYR A 72 -16.54 -4.59 -2.64
CA TYR A 72 -16.28 -5.81 -3.40
C TYR A 72 -14.80 -6.22 -3.42
N SER A 73 -13.90 -5.36 -2.93
CA SER A 73 -12.45 -5.50 -2.97
C SER A 73 -11.87 -5.04 -1.63
N LYS A 74 -12.12 -5.86 -0.60
CA LYS A 74 -11.65 -5.60 0.77
C LYS A 74 -10.28 -6.20 0.99
N ILE A 75 -9.38 -5.46 1.64
CA ILE A 75 -8.05 -5.96 2.00
C ILE A 75 -8.20 -6.90 3.18
N ILE A 76 -7.64 -8.09 3.04
CA ILE A 76 -7.59 -9.10 4.10
C ILE A 76 -6.22 -9.07 4.78
N LYS A 77 -5.16 -8.81 4.02
CA LYS A 77 -3.78 -8.89 4.51
C LYS A 77 -2.88 -7.94 3.72
N LEU A 78 -1.96 -7.32 4.43
CA LEU A 78 -0.86 -6.53 3.87
C LEU A 78 0.46 -7.23 4.22
N CYS A 79 1.26 -7.51 3.20
CA CYS A 79 2.59 -8.08 3.35
C CYS A 79 3.60 -7.09 2.78
N LYS A 80 4.50 -6.56 3.61
CA LYS A 80 5.58 -5.70 3.12
C LYS A 80 6.57 -6.56 2.32
N VAL A 81 6.90 -6.14 1.10
CA VAL A 81 7.81 -6.88 0.21
C VAL A 81 9.18 -6.24 0.20
N ASP A 82 9.26 -4.95 -0.16
CA ASP A 82 10.56 -4.30 -0.32
C ASP A 82 10.47 -2.77 -0.18
N VAL A 83 11.62 -2.12 0.05
CA VAL A 83 11.75 -0.67 0.10
C VAL A 83 12.93 -0.26 -0.78
N ASP A 84 12.62 0.32 -1.94
CA ASP A 84 13.60 0.71 -2.94
C ASP A 84 13.84 2.24 -2.94
N PHE A 85 15.05 2.62 -3.35
CA PHE A 85 15.41 4.00 -3.59
C PHE A 85 14.94 4.48 -4.97
N PHE A 86 14.41 5.71 -5.06
CA PHE A 86 14.13 6.36 -6.34
C PHE A 86 15.37 7.12 -6.80
N LYS A 87 16.10 6.61 -7.81
CA LYS A 87 17.20 7.33 -8.45
C LYS A 87 16.70 8.40 -9.41
#